data_AF-A0A543DA46-F1
#
_entry.id   AF-A0A543DA46-F1
#
_cell.length_a   1.000
_cell.length_b   1.000
_cell.length_c   1.000
_cell.angle_alpha   90.00
_cell.angle_beta   90.00
_cell.angle_gamma   90.00
#
_symmetry.space_group_name_H-M   'P 1'
#
loop_
_entity.id
_entity.type
_entity.pdbx_description
1 polymer ?
#
loop_
_entity_poly.entity_id
_entity_poly.type
_entity_poly.pdbx_seq_one_letter_code
_entity_poly.pdbx_strand_id
1 'polypeptide(L)'
;MTGGVGGQVGSMILRDAQFTYDPPVPGDTVYEPGATAPLQVTIVNDATTALDDGMRADRLVSVSSPIAESGRIVGDTRIPDGHVLTAGYDEPVSSIAADETTVADIALVGLTEPIRAGLTYPVVFTFEHAGELRLEVPVENPDILPPRARDAGSGAPGIPQRYPVDPG
;
A
#
# COMPACT_ATOMS: atom_id res chain seq x y z
N MET A 1 0.54 -12.26 -8.20
CA MET A 1 1.77 -11.77 -7.53
C MET A 1 1.92 -10.32 -7.95
N THR A 2 1.13 -9.45 -7.34
CA THR A 2 1.19 -8.01 -7.53
C THR A 2 2.32 -7.54 -6.62
N GLY A 3 3.47 -7.27 -7.24
CA GLY A 3 4.73 -7.00 -6.53
C GLY A 3 4.80 -5.54 -6.12
N GLY A 4 4.97 -5.28 -4.82
CA GLY A 4 5.40 -3.98 -4.34
C GLY A 4 6.79 -3.63 -4.89
N VAL A 5 7.14 -2.34 -4.85
CA VAL A 5 8.45 -1.87 -5.31
C VAL A 5 9.49 -1.99 -4.20
N GLY A 6 10.77 -2.08 -4.57
CA GLY A 6 11.88 -2.09 -3.63
C GLY A 6 13.06 -1.26 -4.13
N GLY A 7 14.00 -1.00 -3.24
CA GLY A 7 15.21 -0.26 -3.52
C GLY A 7 16.16 -0.28 -2.34
N GLN A 8 17.33 0.35 -2.49
CA GLN A 8 18.34 0.40 -1.45
C GLN A 8 18.98 1.79 -1.38
N VAL A 9 19.26 2.24 -0.16
CA VAL A 9 20.09 3.42 0.12
C VAL A 9 21.00 3.10 1.31
N GLY A 10 22.31 3.21 1.15
CA GLY A 10 23.25 2.72 2.16
C GLY A 10 22.98 1.25 2.52
N SER A 11 22.89 0.95 3.82
CA SER A 11 22.51 -0.36 4.34
C SER A 11 20.99 -0.62 4.37
N MET A 12 20.17 0.39 4.05
CA MET A 12 18.72 0.31 4.15
C MET A 12 18.12 -0.25 2.87
N ILE A 13 17.45 -1.40 2.98
CA ILE A 13 16.80 -2.09 1.88
C ILE A 13 15.28 -2.03 2.08
N LEU A 14 14.56 -1.48 1.11
CA LEU A 14 13.10 -1.43 1.08
C LEU A 14 12.58 -2.52 0.14
N ARG A 15 11.52 -3.20 0.58
CA ARG A 15 10.84 -4.26 -0.16
C ARG A 15 9.33 -4.11 0.00
N ASP A 16 8.61 -4.60 -1.00
CA ASP A 16 7.16 -4.71 -0.98
C ASP A 16 6.45 -3.37 -0.70
N ALA A 17 7.05 -2.25 -1.11
CA ALA A 17 6.45 -0.94 -0.94
C ALA A 17 5.25 -0.79 -1.88
N GLN A 18 4.07 -0.55 -1.31
CA GLN A 18 2.82 -0.37 -2.07
C GLN A 18 1.80 0.47 -1.29
N PHE A 19 0.86 1.09 -2.00
CA PHE A 19 -0.34 1.65 -1.39
C PHE A 19 -1.31 0.52 -1.03
N THR A 20 -1.81 0.53 0.20
CA THR A 20 -2.87 -0.38 0.63
C THR A 20 -4.23 0.28 0.45
N TYR A 21 -5.29 -0.52 0.33
CA TYR A 21 -6.66 -0.05 0.33
C TYR A 21 -7.60 -1.17 0.74
N ASP A 22 -8.75 -0.81 1.26
CA ASP A 22 -9.81 -1.76 1.58
C ASP A 22 -10.71 -1.98 0.36
N PRO A 23 -10.72 -3.16 -0.27
CA PRO A 23 -11.67 -3.47 -1.32
C PRO A 23 -13.10 -3.64 -0.75
N PRO A 24 -14.15 -3.40 -1.55
CA PRO A 24 -14.10 -3.03 -2.97
C PRO A 24 -13.97 -1.52 -3.19
N VAL A 25 -13.11 -1.14 -4.15
CA VAL A 25 -13.00 0.25 -4.63
C VAL A 25 -14.01 0.49 -5.75
N PRO A 26 -14.96 1.44 -5.62
CA PRO A 26 -15.87 1.79 -6.70
C PRO A 26 -15.13 2.56 -7.82
N GLY A 27 -14.87 1.90 -8.95
CA GLY A 27 -14.15 2.51 -10.07
C GLY A 27 -12.63 2.40 -9.95
N ASP A 28 -11.89 3.33 -10.57
CA ASP A 28 -10.42 3.31 -10.63
C ASP A 28 -9.76 4.16 -9.53
N THR A 29 -10.52 5.02 -8.85
CA THR A 29 -9.99 5.95 -7.85
C THR A 29 -10.03 5.31 -6.47
N VAL A 30 -8.86 5.03 -5.92
CA VAL A 30 -8.66 4.35 -4.64
C VAL A 30 -8.69 5.35 -3.48
N TYR A 31 -8.05 6.50 -3.66
CA TYR A 31 -8.11 7.60 -2.71
C TYR A 31 -8.38 8.93 -3.41
N GLU A 32 -9.28 9.72 -2.81
CA GLU A 32 -9.61 11.07 -3.27
C GLU A 32 -8.64 12.12 -2.69
N PRO A 33 -8.55 13.31 -3.31
CA PRO A 33 -7.87 14.44 -2.70
C PRO A 33 -8.39 14.73 -1.28
N GLY A 34 -7.47 15.07 -0.37
CA GLY A 34 -7.71 15.27 1.06
C GLY A 34 -7.70 13.99 1.89
N ALA A 35 -7.71 12.81 1.26
CA ALA A 35 -7.68 11.54 1.98
C ALA A 35 -6.31 11.25 2.62
N THR A 36 -6.27 10.17 3.40
CA THR A 36 -5.05 9.55 3.92
C THR A 36 -4.86 8.21 3.25
N ALA A 37 -3.68 7.97 2.66
CA ALA A 37 -3.33 6.73 1.98
C ALA A 37 -2.25 5.97 2.77
N PRO A 38 -2.60 4.83 3.41
CA PRO A 38 -1.64 4.00 4.13
C PRO A 38 -0.69 3.27 3.16
N LEU A 39 0.55 3.13 3.59
CA LEU A 39 1.60 2.41 2.86
C LEU A 39 1.92 1.10 3.57
N GLN A 40 2.06 0.04 2.78
CA GLN A 40 2.70 -1.19 3.20
C GLN A 40 4.15 -1.18 2.73
N VAL A 41 5.10 -1.54 3.59
CA VAL A 41 6.52 -1.66 3.25
C VAL A 41 7.27 -2.52 4.26
N THR A 42 8.27 -3.25 3.79
CA THR A 42 9.26 -3.95 4.61
C THR A 42 10.61 -3.26 4.45
N ILE A 43 11.23 -2.89 5.56
CA ILE A 43 12.52 -2.18 5.59
C ILE A 43 13.52 -3.05 6.36
N VAL A 44 14.67 -3.35 5.77
CA VAL A 44 15.73 -4.15 6.39
C VAL A 44 16.98 -3.28 6.52
N ASN A 45 17.63 -3.32 7.68
CA ASN A 45 18.98 -2.75 7.83
C ASN A 45 20.02 -3.87 7.71
N ASP A 46 20.74 -3.91 6.59
CA ASP A 46 21.77 -4.91 6.29
C ASP A 46 23.19 -4.32 6.46
N ALA A 47 23.40 -3.56 7.54
CA ALA A 47 24.68 -2.89 7.77
C ALA A 47 25.84 -3.88 8.00
N THR A 48 25.55 -5.13 8.41
CA THR A 48 26.58 -6.19 8.47
C THR A 48 27.28 -6.48 7.14
N THR A 49 26.65 -6.22 5.98
CA THR A 49 27.21 -6.51 4.65
C THR A 49 27.72 -5.25 3.94
N ALA A 50 27.29 -4.07 4.38
CA ALA A 50 27.81 -2.80 3.90
C ALA A 50 29.20 -2.57 4.52
N LEU A 51 30.22 -2.45 3.65
CA LEU A 51 31.62 -2.25 4.00
C LEU A 51 31.82 -1.02 4.92
N ASP A 52 31.67 -1.21 6.23
CA ASP A 52 32.07 -0.37 7.37
C ASP A 52 32.01 1.16 7.18
N ASP A 53 30.79 1.74 7.23
CA ASP A 53 30.56 3.18 7.47
C ASP A 53 30.16 3.49 8.94
N GLY A 54 30.08 2.47 9.81
CA GLY A 54 29.78 2.63 11.23
C GLY A 54 28.31 2.87 11.61
N MET A 55 27.36 2.76 10.68
CA MET A 55 25.92 2.84 10.98
C MET A 55 25.38 1.52 11.52
N ARG A 56 25.43 1.34 12.84
CA ARG A 56 24.88 0.12 13.52
C ARG A 56 23.38 0.13 13.70
N ALA A 57 22.75 1.29 13.59
CA ALA A 57 21.31 1.43 13.65
C ALA A 57 20.98 2.66 12.82
N ASP A 58 19.85 2.60 12.12
CA ASP A 58 19.29 3.76 11.45
C ASP A 58 17.86 3.97 11.95
N ARG A 59 17.21 5.01 11.44
CA ARG A 59 15.85 5.36 11.78
C ARG A 59 15.16 5.95 10.57
N LEU A 60 13.95 5.49 10.27
CA LEU A 60 13.07 6.20 9.34
C LEU A 60 12.54 7.46 10.03
N VAL A 61 12.97 8.63 9.55
CA VAL A 61 12.63 9.93 10.16
C VAL A 61 11.54 10.67 9.41
N SER A 62 11.36 10.38 8.12
CA SER A 62 10.33 11.01 7.30
C SER A 62 9.91 10.13 6.13
N VAL A 63 8.64 10.29 5.75
CA VAL A 63 8.09 9.82 4.47
C VAL A 63 7.39 11.01 3.82
N SER A 64 7.58 11.22 2.53
CA SER A 64 6.96 12.34 1.82
C SER A 64 6.63 12.00 0.37
N SER A 65 5.77 12.81 -0.25
CA SER A 65 5.39 12.68 -1.65
C SER A 65 4.96 14.05 -2.18
N PRO A 66 5.22 14.39 -3.45
CA PRO A 66 4.69 15.62 -4.06
C PRO A 66 3.16 15.64 -4.17
N ILE A 67 2.48 14.49 -4.04
CA ILE A 67 1.03 14.38 -4.11
C ILE A 67 0.35 14.38 -2.72
N ALA A 68 1.07 14.74 -1.66
CA ALA A 68 0.56 14.74 -0.30
C ALA A 68 1.12 15.92 0.51
N GLU A 69 0.32 16.43 1.45
CA GLU A 69 0.75 17.51 2.35
C GLU A 69 1.85 17.04 3.32
N SER A 70 1.77 15.79 3.80
CA SER A 70 2.75 15.24 4.74
C SER A 70 2.73 13.71 4.76
N GLY A 71 3.81 13.11 5.29
CA GLY A 71 3.78 11.72 5.75
C GLY A 71 3.55 11.64 7.25
N ARG A 72 2.75 10.67 7.67
CA ARG A 72 2.52 10.31 9.06
C ARG A 72 3.24 8.99 9.35
N ILE A 73 4.00 8.98 10.43
CA ILE A 73 4.62 7.76 10.96
C ILE A 73 4.21 7.61 12.42
N VAL A 74 3.72 6.43 12.80
CA VAL A 74 3.30 6.09 14.17
C VAL A 74 3.97 4.77 14.57
N GLY A 75 4.57 4.72 15.76
CA GLY A 75 5.32 3.56 16.23
C GLY A 75 6.82 3.84 16.38
N ASP A 76 7.58 2.80 16.73
CA ASP A 76 9.04 2.89 16.75
C ASP A 76 9.60 2.67 15.35
N THR A 77 10.45 3.58 14.91
CA THR A 77 11.06 3.58 13.58
C THR A 77 12.55 3.32 13.61
N ARG A 78 13.11 2.99 14.78
CA ARG A 78 14.52 2.61 14.91
C ARG A 78 14.72 1.21 14.33
N ILE A 79 15.76 1.07 13.53
CA ILE A 79 16.08 -0.17 12.80
C ILE A 79 17.54 -0.50 13.11
N PRO A 80 17.80 -1.26 14.18
CA PRO A 80 19.14 -1.75 14.46
C PRO A 80 19.66 -2.67 13.34
N ASP A 81 20.96 -2.89 13.30
CA ASP A 81 21.60 -3.75 12.30
C ASP A 81 21.10 -5.20 12.37
N GLY A 82 20.71 -5.75 11.23
CA GLY A 82 20.09 -7.07 11.12
C GLY A 82 18.58 -7.09 11.43
N HIS A 83 17.98 -5.95 11.80
CA HIS A 83 16.56 -5.86 12.11
C HIS A 83 15.70 -5.49 10.90
N VAL A 84 14.40 -5.73 11.08
CA VAL A 84 13.36 -5.40 10.12
C VAL A 84 12.36 -4.42 10.73
N LEU A 85 11.93 -3.42 9.96
CA LEU A 85 10.77 -2.60 10.25
C LEU A 85 9.70 -2.92 9.22
N THR A 86 8.50 -3.31 9.67
CA THR A 86 7.34 -3.48 8.80
C THR A 86 6.31 -2.40 9.08
N ALA A 87 5.61 -1.99 8.01
CA ALA A 87 4.49 -1.07 8.12
C ALA A 87 3.33 -1.48 7.24
N GLY A 88 2.11 -1.14 7.68
CA GLY A 88 0.88 -1.34 6.92
C GLY A 88 0.42 -2.80 6.81
N TYR A 89 0.78 -3.64 7.78
CA TYR A 89 0.32 -5.03 7.86
C TYR A 89 -0.64 -5.20 9.05
N ASP A 90 -1.85 -5.73 8.81
CA ASP A 90 -2.89 -5.92 9.84
C ASP A 90 -2.50 -6.95 10.93
N GLU A 91 -1.68 -7.92 10.54
CA GLU A 91 -1.02 -8.84 11.46
C GLU A 91 0.48 -8.76 11.23
N PRO A 92 1.32 -8.90 12.27
CA PRO A 92 2.74 -9.11 12.05
C PRO A 92 2.88 -10.32 11.14
N VAL A 93 3.36 -10.09 9.91
CA VAL A 93 3.64 -11.11 8.91
C VAL A 93 4.34 -12.27 9.62
N SER A 94 3.64 -13.40 9.80
CA SER A 94 4.07 -14.45 10.75
C SER A 94 5.40 -15.11 10.38
N SER A 95 5.96 -14.79 9.22
CA SER A 95 7.31 -15.13 8.77
C SER A 95 8.42 -14.18 9.25
N ILE A 96 8.08 -13.07 9.92
CA ILE A 96 9.03 -12.10 10.48
C ILE A 96 8.83 -11.95 12.01
N ALA A 97 8.26 -12.98 12.66
CA ALA A 97 8.18 -13.08 14.11
C ALA A 97 9.55 -13.45 14.73
N ALA A 98 10.57 -12.62 14.48
CA ALA A 98 11.81 -12.61 15.22
C ALA A 98 11.76 -11.46 16.24
N ASP A 99 12.50 -11.59 17.35
CA ASP A 99 12.70 -10.50 18.33
C ASP A 99 13.25 -9.21 17.66
N GLU A 100 13.75 -9.34 16.43
CA GLU A 100 14.40 -8.30 15.64
C GLU A 100 13.45 -7.55 14.69
N THR A 101 12.12 -7.65 14.87
CA THR A 101 11.14 -6.95 14.02
C THR A 101 10.31 -5.93 14.77
N THR A 102 10.30 -4.71 14.25
CA THR A 102 9.48 -3.60 14.75
C THR A 102 8.32 -3.35 13.79
N VAL A 103 7.17 -2.93 14.33
CA VAL A 103 5.98 -2.57 13.55
C VAL A 103 5.71 -1.06 13.70
N ALA A 104 5.42 -0.40 12.59
CA ALA A 104 4.96 0.98 12.56
C ALA A 104 3.80 1.16 11.57
N ASP A 105 3.04 2.24 11.70
CA ASP A 105 2.07 2.66 10.69
C ASP A 105 2.63 3.83 9.90
N ILE A 106 2.57 3.74 8.59
CA ILE A 106 3.02 4.79 7.67
C ILE A 106 1.87 5.15 6.73
N ALA A 107 1.62 6.44 6.56
CA ALA A 107 0.62 6.92 5.61
C ALA A 107 1.00 8.29 5.02
N LEU A 108 0.53 8.56 3.81
CA LEU A 108 0.52 9.91 3.25
C LEU A 108 -0.81 10.59 3.61
N VAL A 109 -0.75 11.79 4.17
CA VAL A 109 -1.91 12.54 4.67
C VAL A 109 -2.12 13.78 3.81
N GLY A 110 -3.39 14.09 3.53
CA GLY A 110 -3.76 15.29 2.78
C GLY A 110 -3.35 15.17 1.32
N LEU A 111 -3.85 14.16 0.62
CA LEU A 111 -3.54 13.98 -0.80
C LEU A 111 -3.95 15.20 -1.62
N THR A 112 -3.10 15.69 -2.51
CA THR A 112 -3.43 16.84 -3.38
C THR A 112 -4.03 16.40 -4.71
N GLU A 113 -3.85 15.12 -5.07
CA GLU A 113 -4.32 14.50 -6.30
C GLU A 113 -4.92 13.11 -6.01
N PRO A 114 -5.84 12.60 -6.84
CA PRO A 114 -6.40 11.28 -6.65
C PRO A 114 -5.37 10.16 -6.90
N ILE A 115 -5.36 9.16 -6.03
CA ILE A 115 -4.61 7.91 -6.23
C ILE A 115 -5.49 6.90 -6.95
N ARG A 116 -5.01 6.36 -8.07
CA ARG A 116 -5.76 5.43 -8.91
C ARG A 116 -5.09 4.07 -9.01
N ALA A 117 -5.92 3.04 -9.10
CA ALA A 117 -5.52 1.65 -9.28
C ALA A 117 -4.69 1.48 -10.57
N GLY A 118 -3.60 0.70 -10.48
CA GLY A 118 -2.72 0.41 -11.61
C GLY A 118 -1.74 1.54 -11.99
N LEU A 119 -1.70 2.64 -11.24
CA LEU A 119 -0.70 3.69 -11.38
C LEU A 119 0.40 3.58 -10.30
N THR A 120 1.50 4.30 -10.51
CA THR A 120 2.59 4.46 -9.54
C THR A 120 2.71 5.92 -9.12
N TYR A 121 3.11 6.17 -7.87
CA TYR A 121 3.31 7.51 -7.35
C TYR A 121 4.65 7.63 -6.62
N PRO A 122 5.37 8.75 -6.76
CA PRO A 122 6.66 8.93 -6.12
C PRO A 122 6.51 9.09 -4.61
N VAL A 123 7.26 8.29 -3.85
CA VAL A 123 7.38 8.38 -2.39
C VAL A 123 8.86 8.44 -2.02
N VAL A 124 9.20 9.37 -1.13
CA VAL A 124 10.55 9.54 -0.60
C VAL A 124 10.59 9.08 0.84
N PHE A 125 11.47 8.13 1.12
CA PHE A 125 11.78 7.64 2.46
C PHE A 125 13.11 8.26 2.90
N THR A 126 13.10 8.96 4.03
CA THR A 126 14.31 9.61 4.57
C THR A 126 14.74 8.88 5.83
N PHE A 127 15.96 8.39 5.81
CA PHE A 127 16.64 7.76 6.93
C PHE A 127 17.59 8.77 7.60
N GLU A 128 17.78 8.63 8.91
CA GLU A 128 18.61 9.52 9.71
C GLU A 128 20.07 9.53 9.25
N HIS A 129 20.58 8.37 8.81
CA HIS A 129 21.99 8.22 8.43
C HIS A 129 22.19 7.76 6.98
N ALA A 130 21.39 6.81 6.49
CA ALA A 130 21.52 6.34 5.11
C ALA A 130 21.07 7.37 4.06
N GLY A 131 20.27 8.37 4.45
CA GLY A 131 19.79 9.43 3.57
C GLY A 131 18.45 9.11 2.90
N GLU A 132 18.24 9.59 1.68
CA GLU A 132 16.94 9.51 0.99
C GLU A 132 16.88 8.40 -0.06
N LEU A 133 15.79 7.63 -0.04
CA LEU A 133 15.41 6.71 -1.11
C LEU A 133 14.09 7.15 -1.74
N ARG A 134 14.11 7.38 -3.06
CA ARG A 134 12.91 7.71 -3.85
C ARG A 134 12.43 6.45 -4.57
N LEU A 135 11.16 6.10 -4.42
CA LEU A 135 10.52 4.94 -5.05
C LEU A 135 9.24 5.36 -5.81
N GLU A 136 9.00 4.73 -6.95
CA GLU A 136 7.72 4.82 -7.67
C GLU A 136 6.79 3.73 -7.13
N VAL A 137 5.99 4.08 -6.12
CA VAL A 137 5.20 3.12 -5.34
C VAL A 137 3.91 2.77 -6.10
N PRO A 138 3.66 1.49 -6.41
CA PRO A 138 2.47 1.07 -7.14
C PRO A 138 1.23 1.07 -6.25
N VAL A 139 0.08 1.23 -6.92
CA VAL A 139 -1.25 0.95 -6.38
C VAL A 139 -1.75 -0.33 -7.02
N GLU A 140 -2.01 -1.35 -6.21
CA GLU A 140 -2.55 -2.60 -6.74
C GLU A 140 -3.87 -2.37 -7.47
N ASN A 141 -4.11 -3.14 -8.53
CA ASN A 141 -5.34 -3.11 -9.30
C ASN A 141 -6.24 -4.27 -8.85
N PRO A 142 -7.23 -4.05 -7.97
CA PRO A 142 -8.17 -5.10 -7.60
C PRO A 142 -9.10 -5.41 -8.78
N ASP A 143 -9.80 -6.54 -8.75
CA ASP A 143 -10.95 -6.77 -9.62
C ASP A 143 -11.98 -5.64 -9.42
N ILE A 144 -11.97 -4.66 -10.33
CA ILE A 144 -12.83 -3.47 -10.30
C ILE A 144 -14.28 -3.94 -10.49
N LEU A 145 -15.14 -3.72 -9.48
CA LEU A 145 -16.57 -3.94 -9.65
C LEU A 145 -17.13 -2.87 -10.60
N PRO A 146 -17.80 -3.25 -11.70
CA PRO A 146 -18.41 -2.28 -12.60
C PRO A 146 -19.43 -1.41 -11.83
N PRO A 147 -19.55 -0.10 -12.14
CA PRO A 147 -20.54 0.76 -11.51
C PRO A 147 -21.92 0.13 -11.66
N ARG A 148 -22.62 -0.11 -10.53
CA ARG A 148 -23.99 -0.65 -10.57
C ARG A 148 -24.84 0.25 -11.46
N ALA A 149 -25.49 -0.34 -12.46
CA ALA A 149 -26.49 0.31 -13.30
C ALA A 149 -27.59 0.91 -12.42
N ARG A 150 -27.46 2.20 -12.08
CA ARG A 150 -28.59 3.02 -11.67
C ARG A 150 -29.37 3.29 -12.95
N ASP A 151 -30.21 2.34 -13.34
CA ASP A 151 -31.36 2.48 -14.25
C ASP A 151 -31.88 1.08 -14.66
N ALA A 152 -32.53 0.40 -13.72
CA ALA A 152 -33.48 -0.66 -14.05
C ALA A 152 -34.63 -0.61 -13.04
N GLY A 153 -35.29 0.54 -12.99
CA GLY A 153 -36.60 0.65 -12.37
C GLY A 153 -37.65 -0.05 -13.24
N SER A 154 -38.44 -0.90 -12.58
CA SER A 154 -39.89 -1.07 -12.81
C SER A 154 -40.34 -1.73 -14.11
N GLY A 155 -40.80 -2.98 -14.00
CA GLY A 155 -41.65 -3.59 -15.03
C GLY A 155 -41.88 -5.08 -14.86
N ALA A 156 -42.60 -5.50 -13.81
CA ALA A 156 -43.31 -6.77 -13.89
C ALA A 156 -44.46 -6.62 -14.90
N PRO A 157 -44.70 -7.62 -15.77
CA PRO A 157 -46.07 -8.07 -15.90
C PRO A 157 -46.21 -9.60 -15.89
N GLY A 158 -47.11 -10.04 -15.01
CA GLY A 158 -48.01 -11.19 -15.10
C GLY A 158 -47.69 -12.36 -16.02
N ILE A 159 -47.43 -13.51 -15.42
CA ILE A 159 -47.97 -14.79 -15.90
C ILE A 159 -49.48 -14.80 -15.61
N PRO A 160 -50.34 -15.21 -16.58
CA PRO A 160 -50.79 -16.60 -16.49
C PRO A 160 -51.17 -17.33 -17.81
N GLN A 161 -50.97 -18.66 -17.73
CA GLN A 161 -51.80 -19.76 -18.25
C GLN A 161 -51.77 -20.20 -19.73
N ARG A 162 -51.14 -21.38 -19.90
CA ARG A 162 -51.62 -22.63 -20.53
C ARG A 162 -52.35 -22.56 -21.88
N TYR A 163 -51.78 -23.29 -22.86
CA TYR A 163 -52.49 -24.35 -23.59
C TYR A 163 -51.49 -25.40 -24.09
N PRO A 164 -51.71 -26.71 -23.88
CA PRO A 164 -51.03 -27.76 -24.62
C PRO A 164 -51.91 -28.19 -25.81
N VAL A 165 -51.33 -28.33 -27.00
CA VAL A 165 -51.97 -29.05 -28.11
C VAL A 165 -50.90 -29.72 -28.96
N ASP A 166 -50.73 -31.01 -28.75
CA ASP A 166 -50.65 -32.03 -29.80
C ASP A 166 -51.31 -33.29 -29.19
N PRO A 167 -52.18 -34.03 -29.89
CA PRO A 167 -51.76 -34.78 -31.07
C PRO A 167 -52.83 -34.96 -32.18
N GLY A 168 -52.37 -35.38 -33.37
CA GLY A 168 -53.12 -36.29 -34.28
C GLY A 168 -53.79 -35.66 -35.49
#